data_AF-A0A821K1Q5-F1
#
_entry.id   AF-A0A821K1Q5-F1
#
_cell.length_a   1.000
_cell.length_b   1.000
_cell.length_c   1.000
_cell.angle_alpha   90.00
_cell.angle_beta   90.00
_cell.angle_gamma   90.00
#
_symmetry.space_group_name_H-M   'P 1'
#
loop_
_entity.id
_entity.type
_entity.pdbx_description
1 polymer ?
#
loop_
_entity_poly.entity_id
_entity_poly.type
_entity_poly.pdbx_seq_one_letter_code
_entity_poly.pdbx_strand_id
1 'polypeptide(L)'
;IVTETVQYLIDNIDRTLQQSIEIEEKLSIDLIENLSEIKEDILQRLQHLKNVPNRLENPNIYHLDVGAMYPNIIITNRLRPSAIVDSTICAQCNLNRPNARCQRKMD
;
A
#
# COMPACT_ATOMS: atom_id res chain seq x y z
N ILE A 1 19.87 3.23 -10.01
CA ILE A 1 18.40 3.33 -9.83
C ILE A 1 17.72 2.44 -10.87
N VAL A 2 16.69 1.67 -10.51
CA VAL A 2 15.93 0.82 -11.46
C VAL A 2 14.86 1.67 -12.14
N THR A 3 15.00 1.88 -13.45
CA THR A 3 14.18 2.84 -14.22
C THR A 3 12.70 2.46 -14.29
N GLU A 4 12.41 1.15 -14.33
CA GLU A 4 11.06 0.60 -14.37
C GLU A 4 10.32 0.89 -13.06
N THR A 5 11.01 0.82 -11.91
CA THR A 5 10.45 1.16 -10.61
C THR A 5 10.08 2.64 -10.52
N VAL A 6 10.94 3.52 -11.04
CA VAL A 6 10.65 4.96 -11.06
C VAL A 6 9.47 5.26 -11.98
N GLN A 7 9.36 4.58 -13.13
CA GLN A 7 8.21 4.72 -14.00
C GLN A 7 6.91 4.29 -13.30
N TYR A 8 6.93 3.17 -12.58
CA TYR A 8 5.79 2.74 -11.78
C TYR A 8 5.36 3.80 -10.74
N LEU A 9 6.31 4.47 -10.07
CA LEU A 9 6.01 5.55 -9.13
C LEU A 9 5.39 6.76 -9.83
N ILE A 10 5.89 7.14 -11.00
CA ILE A 10 5.33 8.21 -11.84
C ILE A 10 3.89 7.89 -12.25
N ASP A 11 3.64 6.68 -12.75
CA ASP A 11 2.33 6.25 -13.24
C ASP A 11 1.27 6.18 -12.12
N ASN A 12 1.70 5.98 -10.87
CA ASN A 12 0.79 5.84 -9.72
C ASN A 12 0.70 7.10 -8.86
N ILE A 13 1.37 8.20 -9.22
CA ILE A 13 1.49 9.38 -8.35
C ILE A 13 0.13 9.95 -7.92
N ASP A 14 -0.84 10.02 -8.84
CA ASP A 14 -2.18 10.53 -8.57
C ASP A 14 -2.89 9.72 -7.50
N ARG A 15 -2.84 8.39 -7.64
CA ARG A 15 -3.42 7.47 -6.67
C ARG A 15 -2.71 7.58 -5.33
N THR A 16 -1.38 7.66 -5.31
CA THR A 16 -0.62 7.75 -4.07
C THR A 16 -0.92 9.04 -3.30
N LEU A 17 -0.99 10.18 -4.00
CA LEU A 17 -1.34 11.47 -3.39
C LEU A 17 -2.78 11.44 -2.84
N GLN A 18 -3.73 10.93 -3.62
CA GLN A 18 -5.12 10.77 -3.16
C GLN A 18 -5.20 9.89 -1.92
N GLN A 19 -4.50 8.75 -1.90
CA GLN A 19 -4.48 7.85 -0.73
C GLN A 19 -3.89 8.55 0.50
N SER A 20 -2.82 9.30 0.36
CA SER A 20 -2.21 10.02 1.48
C SER A 20 -3.16 11.08 2.05
N ILE A 21 -3.85 11.83 1.19
CA ILE A 21 -4.77 12.89 1.63
C ILE A 21 -6.06 12.29 2.24
N GLU A 22 -6.71 11.36 1.54
CA GLU A 22 -8.05 10.89 1.91
C GLU A 22 -8.04 9.76 2.94
N ILE A 23 -7.04 8.87 2.91
CA ILE A 23 -7.00 7.69 3.78
C ILE A 23 -6.12 7.92 4.99
N GLU A 24 -4.90 8.44 4.78
CA GLU A 24 -3.93 8.63 5.86
C GLU A 24 -4.28 9.87 6.69
N GLU A 25 -4.46 11.01 6.04
CA GLU A 25 -4.79 12.29 6.70
C GLU A 25 -6.30 12.53 6.91
N LYS A 26 -7.16 11.74 6.24
CA LYS A 26 -8.64 11.84 6.32
C LYS A 26 -9.18 13.23 5.93
N LEU A 27 -8.54 13.88 4.98
CA LEU A 27 -8.94 15.17 4.43
C LEU A 27 -9.63 15.01 3.08
N SER A 28 -10.52 15.94 2.73
CA SER A 28 -11.06 16.02 1.38
C SER A 28 -10.04 16.66 0.45
N ILE A 29 -9.86 16.10 -0.74
CA ILE A 29 -8.97 16.64 -1.77
C ILE A 29 -9.37 18.07 -2.20
N ASP A 30 -10.65 18.41 -2.07
CA ASP A 30 -11.19 19.74 -2.40
C ASP A 30 -10.64 20.85 -1.50
N LEU A 31 -10.10 20.51 -0.32
CA LEU A 31 -9.51 21.46 0.61
C LEU A 31 -8.03 21.72 0.33
N ILE A 32 -7.42 21.01 -0.64
CA ILE A 32 -6.00 21.10 -0.92
C ILE A 32 -5.75 22.06 -2.08
N GLU A 33 -5.18 23.22 -1.76
CA GLU A 33 -4.95 24.30 -2.73
C GLU A 33 -3.70 24.08 -3.61
N ASN A 34 -2.68 23.42 -3.07
CA ASN A 34 -1.36 23.27 -3.70
C ASN A 34 -1.11 21.89 -4.33
N LEU A 35 -2.15 21.08 -4.52
CA LEU A 35 -2.01 19.69 -4.98
C LEU A 35 -1.25 19.59 -6.32
N SER A 36 -1.64 20.43 -7.29
CA SER A 36 -1.04 20.43 -8.63
C SER A 36 0.44 20.83 -8.61
N GLU A 37 0.81 21.79 -7.76
CA GLU A 37 2.19 22.26 -7.62
C GLU A 37 3.08 21.17 -7.02
N ILE A 38 2.63 20.54 -5.93
CA ILE A 38 3.38 19.47 -5.25
C ILE A 38 3.49 18.24 -6.16
N LYS A 39 2.43 17.89 -6.88
CA LYS A 39 2.47 16.80 -7.86
C LYS A 39 3.54 17.04 -8.92
N GLU A 40 3.61 18.25 -9.47
CA GLU A 40 4.59 18.60 -10.50
C GLU A 40 6.03 18.57 -9.95
N ASP A 41 6.30 19.10 -8.75
CA ASP A 41 7.64 19.03 -8.12
C ASP A 41 8.09 17.56 -7.93
N ILE A 42 7.21 16.71 -7.42
CA ILE A 42 7.51 15.27 -7.25
C ILE A 42 7.78 14.61 -8.60
N LEU A 43 6.97 14.89 -9.63
CA LEU A 43 7.16 14.36 -10.98
C LEU A 43 8.50 14.76 -11.57
N GLN A 44 8.88 16.03 -11.45
CA GLN A 44 10.16 16.52 -11.96
C GLN A 44 11.35 15.83 -11.30
N ARG A 45 11.29 15.64 -9.97
CA ARG A 45 12.34 14.91 -9.23
C ARG A 45 12.42 13.45 -9.64
N LEU A 46 11.28 12.77 -9.78
CA LEU A 46 11.23 11.37 -10.25
C LEU A 46 11.75 11.23 -11.69
N GLN A 47 11.37 12.15 -12.58
CA GLN A 47 11.89 12.18 -13.95
C GLN A 47 13.40 12.40 -13.98
N HIS A 48 13.93 13.26 -13.12
CA HIS A 48 15.36 13.46 -13.01
C HIS A 48 16.11 12.20 -12.54
N LEU A 49 15.54 11.48 -11.56
CA LEU A 49 16.07 10.18 -11.11
C LEU A 49 16.01 9.10 -12.20
N LYS A 50 14.97 9.13 -13.03
CA LYS A 50 14.81 8.21 -14.17
C LYS A 50 15.82 8.51 -15.28
N ASN A 51 16.01 9.78 -15.63
CA ASN A 51 16.86 10.21 -16.74
C ASN A 51 18.35 10.07 -16.42
N VAL A 52 18.73 10.19 -15.15
CA VAL A 52 20.10 10.02 -14.68
C VAL A 52 20.13 8.95 -13.58
N PRO A 53 20.02 7.65 -13.93
CA PRO A 53 19.89 6.57 -12.95
C PRO A 53 21.21 6.17 -12.28
N ASN A 54 22.35 6.53 -12.88
CA ASN A 54 23.70 6.33 -12.36
C ASN A 54 24.20 7.65 -11.78
N ARG A 55 24.26 7.74 -10.44
CA ARG A 55 24.53 8.98 -9.71
C ARG A 55 25.58 8.73 -8.63
N LEU A 56 26.32 9.77 -8.27
CA LEU A 56 27.22 9.80 -7.13
C LEU A 56 26.84 10.97 -6.24
N GLU A 57 26.11 10.68 -5.17
CA GLU A 57 25.54 11.66 -4.25
C GLU A 57 25.61 11.12 -2.82
N ASN A 58 25.49 12.02 -1.83
CA ASN A 58 25.49 11.60 -0.43
C ASN A 58 24.19 10.84 -0.13
N PRO A 59 24.26 9.69 0.58
CA PRO A 59 23.08 8.90 0.88
C PRO A 59 22.23 9.58 1.97
N ASN A 60 20.92 9.47 1.82
CA ASN A 60 19.97 9.78 2.89
C ASN A 60 19.60 8.48 3.61
N ILE A 61 19.85 8.41 4.91
CA ILE A 61 19.59 7.22 5.73
C ILE A 61 18.24 7.37 6.42
N TYR A 62 17.26 6.57 6.02
CA TYR A 62 15.91 6.57 6.58
C TYR A 62 15.61 5.23 7.28
N HIS A 63 14.91 5.30 8.41
CA HIS A 63 14.30 4.14 9.07
C HIS A 63 12.78 4.24 8.92
N LEU A 64 12.19 3.26 8.25
CA LEU A 64 10.73 3.16 8.07
C LEU A 64 10.24 2.01 8.96
N ASP A 65 9.27 2.31 9.83
CA ASP A 65 8.65 1.34 10.72
C ASP A 65 7.13 1.31 10.51
N VAL A 66 6.53 0.13 10.69
CA VAL A 66 5.10 -0.06 10.62
C VAL A 66 4.53 0.03 12.04
N GLY A 67 3.83 1.12 12.32
CA GLY A 67 3.15 1.32 13.60
C GLY A 67 2.24 0.12 13.93
N ALA A 68 2.42 -0.44 15.13
CA ALA A 68 1.68 -1.61 15.62
C ALA A 68 1.54 -2.74 14.57
N MET A 69 2.64 -3.13 13.93
CA MET A 69 2.68 -4.10 12.83
C MET A 69 1.84 -5.37 13.09
N TYR A 70 2.14 -6.14 14.15
CA TYR A 70 1.43 -7.39 14.42
C TYR A 70 -0.05 -7.20 14.79
N PRO A 71 -0.43 -6.28 15.70
CA PRO A 71 -1.83 -5.97 15.93
C PRO A 71 -2.60 -5.62 14.65
N ASN A 72 -2.00 -4.80 13.77
CA ASN A 72 -2.64 -4.39 12.51
C ASN A 72 -2.78 -5.56 11.52
N ILE A 73 -1.78 -6.45 11.43
CA ILE A 73 -1.86 -7.68 10.63
C ILE A 73 -2.98 -8.59 11.15
N ILE A 74 -3.06 -8.78 12.48
CA ILE A 74 -4.08 -9.62 13.13
C ILE A 74 -5.49 -9.08 12.84
N ILE A 75 -5.71 -7.78 12.99
CA ILE A 75 -7.02 -7.16 12.80
C ILE A 75 -7.42 -7.17 11.32
N THR A 76 -6.51 -6.77 10.42
CA THR A 76 -6.76 -6.72 8.97
C THR A 76 -7.14 -8.09 8.41
N ASN A 77 -6.45 -9.14 8.86
CA ASN A 77 -6.69 -10.51 8.39
C ASN A 77 -7.71 -11.27 9.26
N ARG A 78 -8.23 -10.66 10.33
CA ARG A 78 -9.12 -11.28 11.31
C ARG A 78 -8.55 -12.58 11.89
N LEU A 79 -7.23 -12.61 12.10
CA LEU A 79 -6.52 -13.79 12.60
C LEU A 79 -6.89 -14.04 14.05
N ARG A 80 -7.46 -15.21 14.31
CA ARG A 80 -7.73 -15.74 15.64
C ARG A 80 -7.48 -17.24 15.59
N PRO A 81 -7.09 -17.88 16.71
CA PRO A 81 -6.90 -19.32 16.74
C PRO A 81 -8.12 -20.10 16.19
N SER A 82 -9.34 -19.66 16.49
CA SER A 82 -10.58 -20.27 15.98
C SER A 82 -10.88 -20.00 14.51
N ALA A 83 -10.22 -19.03 13.88
CA ALA A 83 -10.37 -18.73 12.46
C ALA A 83 -9.47 -19.61 11.57
N ILE A 84 -8.53 -20.35 12.17
CA ILE A 84 -7.68 -21.32 11.49
C ILE A 84 -8.45 -22.64 11.45
N VAL A 85 -9.04 -22.96 10.30
CA VAL A 85 -9.86 -24.16 10.09
C VAL A 85 -9.26 -25.01 8.99
N ASP A 86 -9.35 -26.33 9.15
CA ASP A 86 -9.01 -27.29 8.10
C ASP A 86 -10.20 -27.56 7.16
N SER A 87 -9.98 -28.39 6.14
CA SER A 87 -11.02 -28.78 5.20
C SER A 87 -12.15 -29.56 5.87
N THR A 88 -11.85 -30.35 6.91
CA THR A 88 -12.83 -31.17 7.64
C THR A 88 -13.80 -30.29 8.43
N ILE A 89 -13.29 -29.32 9.18
CA ILE A 89 -14.08 -28.36 9.97
C ILE A 89 -14.91 -27.49 9.03
N CYS A 90 -14.34 -27.03 7.91
CA CYS A 90 -15.10 -26.27 6.93
C CYS A 90 -16.19 -27.12 6.25
N ALA A 91 -15.93 -28.40 5.98
CA ALA A 91 -16.91 -29.32 5.40
C ALA A 91 -18.19 -29.44 6.25
N GLN A 92 -18.04 -29.38 7.58
CA GLN A 92 -19.14 -29.45 8.54
C GLN A 92 -19.86 -28.12 8.76
N CYS A 93 -19.36 -27.01 8.19
CA CYS A 93 -19.95 -25.70 8.38
C CYS A 93 -21.24 -25.52 7.56
N ASN A 94 -22.31 -25.02 8.18
CA ASN A 94 -23.58 -24.70 7.52
C ASN A 94 -23.46 -23.64 6.40
N LEU A 95 -22.37 -22.87 6.41
CA LEU A 95 -22.06 -21.84 5.41
C LEU A 95 -21.22 -22.37 4.26
N ASN A 96 -20.81 -23.64 4.29
CA ASN A 96 -20.08 -24.26 3.19
C ASN A 96 -21.02 -24.52 2.01
N ARG A 97 -21.03 -23.56 1.09
CA ARG A 97 -21.85 -23.57 -0.14
C ARG A 97 -20.94 -23.29 -1.33
N PRO A 98 -21.33 -23.73 -2.54
CA PRO A 98 -20.67 -23.29 -3.77
C PRO A 98 -20.61 -21.75 -3.77
N ASN A 99 -19.41 -21.19 -3.95
CA ASN A 99 -19.11 -19.75 -3.92
C ASN A 99 -19.05 -19.06 -2.55
N ALA A 100 -18.86 -19.81 -1.45
CA ALA A 100 -18.56 -19.19 -0.16
C ALA A 100 -17.29 -18.30 -0.25
N ARG A 101 -17.41 -17.03 0.15
CA ARG A 101 -16.32 -16.03 0.13
C ARG A 101 -15.67 -15.79 1.51
N CYS A 102 -15.99 -16.64 2.49
CA CYS A 102 -15.54 -16.48 3.86
C CYS A 102 -14.11 -16.99 4.11
N GLN A 103 -13.66 -18.00 3.35
CA GLN A 103 -12.31 -18.53 3.50
C GLN A 103 -11.30 -17.63 2.79
N ARG A 104 -10.42 -17.04 3.58
CA ARG A 104 -9.21 -16.37 3.08
C ARG A 104 -8.05 -17.35 3.20
N LYS A 105 -7.44 -17.70 2.07
CA LYS A 105 -6.19 -18.47 2.05
C LYS A 105 -5.01 -17.51 2.28
N MET A 106 -4.10 -17.91 3.14
CA MET A 106 -2.87 -17.19 3.45
C MET A 106 -1.74 -18.22 3.41
N ASP A 107 -0.63 -17.86 2.76
CA ASP A 107 0.59 -18.67 2.66
C ASP A 107 1.60 -18.29 3.76
#